data_AF-A0AA38FQK9-F1
#
_entry.id   AF-A0AA38FQK9-F1
#
_cell.length_a   1.000
_cell.length_b   1.000
_cell.length_c   1.000
_cell.angle_alpha   90.00
_cell.angle_beta   90.00
_cell.angle_gamma   90.00
#
_symmetry.space_group_name_H-M   'P 1'
#
loop_
_entity.id
_entity.type
_entity.pdbx_description
1 polymer ?
#
loop_
_entity_poly.entity_id
_entity_poly.type
_entity_poly.pdbx_seq_one_letter_code
_entity_poly.pdbx_strand_id
1 'polypeptide(L)'
;KTTLLKILAGKHMVGGKDIVRVLGRSTFHDTSLVCSGELAYLGGSWSKTVGCAGDIPLQGDFSAKDMIFGVEGVDADRRDKLIELLDIDLRWRMHKVSDGQRRRVQICMGILHPFKVLLLDEVTVDLDVVARLDLLDFFREECEQ
;
A
#
# COMPACT_ATOMS: atom_id res chain seq x y z
N LYS A 1 17.08 -3.87 7.66
CA LYS A 1 16.06 -4.17 6.62
C LYS A 1 15.14 -2.96 6.39
N THR A 2 14.35 -2.57 7.38
CA THR A 2 13.44 -1.41 7.31
C THR A 2 14.09 -0.09 6.90
N THR A 3 15.26 0.26 7.45
CA THR A 3 15.96 1.51 7.09
C THR A 3 16.35 1.56 5.61
N LEU A 4 16.80 0.43 5.05
CA LEU A 4 17.16 0.34 3.63
C LEU A 4 15.92 0.52 2.75
N LEU A 5 14.81 -0.13 3.09
CA LEU A 5 13.54 0.03 2.36
C LEU A 5 13.01 1.48 2.44
N LYS A 6 13.16 2.14 3.60
CA LYS A 6 12.79 3.56 3.75
C LYS A 6 13.66 4.49 2.88
N ILE A 7 14.94 4.19 2.72
CA ILE A 7 15.85 4.92 1.83
C ILE A 7 15.43 4.71 0.36
N LEU A 8 15.15 3.46 -0.03
CA LEU A 8 14.67 3.13 -1.37
C LEU A 8 13.31 3.77 -1.69
N ALA A 9 12.42 3.86 -0.70
CA ALA A 9 11.13 4.53 -0.79
C ALA A 9 11.22 6.07 -0.80
N GLY A 10 12.42 6.66 -0.72
CA GLY A 10 12.59 8.11 -0.65
C GLY A 10 12.14 8.76 0.66
N LYS A 11 11.81 7.97 1.70
CA LYS A 11 11.37 8.47 3.02
C LYS A 11 12.53 8.87 3.94
N HIS A 12 13.77 8.55 3.56
CA HIS A 12 14.96 8.91 4.32
C HIS A 12 16.05 9.43 3.38
N MET A 13 16.57 10.63 3.65
CA MET A 13 17.66 11.22 2.89
C MET A 13 18.98 10.56 3.29
N VAL A 14 19.73 10.10 2.29
CA VAL A 14 21.14 9.74 2.42
C VAL A 14 21.97 10.84 1.77
N GLY A 15 23.10 11.20 2.37
CA GLY A 15 23.86 12.39 2.00
C GLY A 15 24.49 12.31 0.61
N GLY A 16 24.04 13.17 -0.31
CA GLY A 16 24.52 13.29 -1.69
C GLY A 16 23.38 13.16 -2.71
N LYS A 17 23.46 13.88 -3.84
CA LYS A 17 22.44 13.78 -4.91
C LYS A 17 22.62 12.48 -5.69
N ASP A 18 21.50 11.86 -6.07
CA ASP A 18 21.45 10.69 -6.97
C ASP A 18 22.15 9.42 -6.52
N ILE A 19 22.37 9.26 -5.21
CA ILE A 19 22.96 8.04 -4.63
C ILE A 19 22.02 6.85 -4.79
N VAL A 20 20.71 7.09 -4.69
CA VAL A 20 19.69 6.05 -4.75
C VAL A 20 18.76 6.35 -5.91
N ARG A 21 18.69 5.41 -6.85
CA ARG A 21 17.84 5.52 -8.04
C ARG A 21 16.87 4.35 -8.11
N VAL A 22 15.60 4.65 -8.37
CA VAL A 22 14.54 3.68 -8.67
C VAL A 22 13.92 4.08 -10.00
N LEU A 23 13.75 3.12 -10.91
CA LEU A 23 13.28 3.38 -12.29
C LEU A 23 14.14 4.45 -13.01
N GLY A 24 15.44 4.50 -12.70
CA GLY A 24 16.40 5.46 -13.28
C GLY A 24 16.35 6.88 -12.70
N ARG A 25 15.43 7.16 -11.76
CA ARG A 25 15.20 8.48 -11.17
C ARG A 25 15.57 8.53 -9.69
N SER A 26 15.87 9.72 -9.18
CA SER A 26 16.35 9.95 -7.80
C SER A 26 15.22 9.74 -6.79
N THR A 27 15.35 8.78 -5.87
CA THR A 27 14.22 8.41 -4.97
C THR A 27 13.81 9.52 -4.00
N PHE A 28 14.76 10.31 -3.51
CA PHE A 28 14.50 11.38 -2.56
C PHE A 28 14.22 12.74 -3.24
N HIS A 29 14.95 13.05 -4.32
CA HIS A 29 14.85 14.35 -4.97
C HIS A 29 13.73 14.43 -6.01
N ASP A 30 13.28 13.29 -6.54
CA ASP A 30 12.17 13.22 -7.49
C ASP A 30 10.91 12.72 -6.79
N THR A 31 10.14 13.65 -6.23
CA THR A 31 8.84 13.36 -5.60
C THR A 31 7.80 12.90 -6.61
N SER A 32 8.02 13.08 -7.92
CA SER A 32 7.07 12.65 -8.94
C SER A 32 6.87 11.13 -8.94
N LEU A 33 7.90 10.35 -8.58
CA LEU A 33 7.80 8.89 -8.49
C LEU A 33 6.81 8.42 -7.42
N VAL A 34 6.78 9.12 -6.27
CA VAL A 34 5.91 8.78 -5.15
C VAL A 34 4.51 9.37 -5.37
N CYS A 35 4.42 10.60 -5.89
CA CYS A 35 3.15 11.27 -6.14
C CYS A 35 2.37 10.65 -7.32
N SER A 36 3.07 10.10 -8.33
CA SER A 36 2.45 9.43 -9.47
C SER A 36 1.95 8.02 -9.16
N GLY A 37 2.27 7.46 -7.98
CA GLY A 37 1.94 6.08 -7.63
C GLY A 37 2.86 5.03 -8.26
N GLU A 38 3.86 5.42 -9.06
CA GLU A 38 4.81 4.48 -9.68
C GLU A 38 5.63 3.70 -8.64
N LEU A 39 5.98 4.35 -7.52
CA LEU A 39 6.67 3.76 -6.38
C LEU A 39 5.75 3.72 -5.15
N ALA A 40 5.32 2.52 -4.78
CA ALA A 40 4.52 2.27 -3.59
C ALA A 40 5.38 1.66 -2.47
N TYR A 41 5.20 2.11 -1.24
CA TYR A 41 5.87 1.54 -0.05
C TYR A 41 4.84 1.19 1.03
N LEU A 42 4.78 -0.08 1.37
CA LEU A 42 3.94 -0.63 2.44
C LEU A 42 4.87 -1.13 3.55
N GLY A 43 4.82 -0.52 4.73
CA GLY A 43 5.70 -0.90 5.84
C GLY A 43 5.00 -0.88 7.20
N GLY A 44 5.60 -1.52 8.20
CA GLY A 44 4.97 -1.73 9.52
C GLY A 44 4.47 -0.49 10.28
N SER A 45 4.98 0.70 9.96
CA SER A 45 4.40 1.97 10.44
C SER A 45 3.39 2.50 9.44
N TRP A 46 2.17 1.95 9.48
CA TRP A 46 1.01 2.52 8.79
C TRP A 46 0.49 3.72 9.59
N SER A 47 1.34 4.73 9.77
CA SER A 47 0.91 6.03 10.25
C SER A 47 0.55 6.90 9.05
N LYS A 48 -0.76 7.13 8.92
CA LYS A 48 -1.48 8.24 8.28
C LYS A 48 -1.31 8.52 6.80
N THR A 49 -0.23 8.19 6.10
CA THR A 49 -0.03 8.73 4.74
C THR A 49 0.15 7.63 3.70
N VAL A 50 -0.91 7.35 2.93
CA VAL A 50 -0.81 6.72 1.61
C VAL A 50 -0.41 7.84 0.65
N GLY A 51 0.69 7.70 -0.08
CA GLY A 51 1.27 8.80 -0.87
C GLY A 51 0.33 9.45 -1.91
N CYS A 52 -0.74 8.76 -2.30
CA CYS A 52 -1.74 9.25 -3.25
C CYS A 52 -3.08 9.64 -2.59
N ALA A 53 -3.32 9.22 -1.34
CA ALA A 53 -4.50 9.56 -0.57
C ALA A 53 -4.02 10.15 0.76
N GLY A 54 -3.99 11.48 0.82
CA GLY A 54 -3.52 12.25 1.98
C GLY A 54 -4.11 11.78 3.31
N ASP A 55 -3.58 12.28 4.42
CA ASP A 55 -3.87 11.83 5.79
C ASP A 55 -5.31 11.34 5.97
N ILE A 56 -5.54 10.02 5.95
CA ILE A 56 -6.87 9.47 6.19
C ILE A 56 -7.06 9.48 7.71
N PRO A 57 -7.92 10.34 8.28
CA PRO A 57 -8.16 10.32 9.72
C PRO A 57 -8.95 9.04 10.07
N LEU A 58 -8.22 7.98 10.43
CA LEU A 58 -8.74 6.68 10.90
C LEU A 58 -9.53 6.76 12.23
N GLN A 59 -9.75 7.96 12.78
CA GLN A 59 -10.63 8.21 13.93
C GLN A 59 -12.07 8.55 13.54
N GLY A 60 -12.37 8.78 12.26
CA GLY A 60 -13.75 8.94 11.80
C GLY A 60 -14.47 7.60 11.68
N ASP A 61 -15.81 7.63 11.77
CA ASP A 61 -16.67 6.47 11.53
C ASP A 61 -16.77 6.14 10.03
N PHE A 62 -15.65 5.73 9.44
CA PHE A 62 -15.57 5.32 8.05
C PHE A 62 -15.76 3.82 7.91
N SER A 63 -16.59 3.43 6.94
CA SER A 63 -16.68 2.04 6.51
C SER A 63 -15.54 1.70 5.55
N ALA A 64 -15.17 0.42 5.46
CA ALA A 64 -14.23 -0.05 4.46
C ALA A 64 -14.70 0.30 3.04
N LYS A 65 -16.02 0.29 2.79
CA LYS A 65 -16.61 0.78 1.55
C LYS A 65 -16.22 2.21 1.25
N ASP A 66 -16.43 3.13 2.18
CA ASP A 66 -16.15 4.56 1.95
C ASP A 66 -14.67 4.80 1.69
N MET A 67 -13.80 4.04 2.36
CA MET A 67 -12.35 4.14 2.16
C MET A 67 -11.91 3.62 0.80
N ILE A 68 -12.43 2.48 0.34
CA ILE A 68 -12.00 1.86 -0.92
C ILE A 68 -12.65 2.56 -2.13
N PHE A 69 -13.94 2.89 -2.05
CA PHE A 69 -14.66 3.55 -3.14
C PHE A 69 -14.44 5.06 -3.18
N GLY A 70 -13.94 5.67 -2.09
CA GLY A 70 -13.59 7.08 -2.04
C GLY A 70 -12.27 7.42 -2.75
N VAL A 71 -11.52 6.42 -3.22
CA VAL A 71 -10.28 6.65 -3.96
C VAL A 71 -10.59 6.89 -5.44
N GLU A 72 -10.24 8.07 -5.93
CA GLU A 72 -10.41 8.43 -7.34
C GLU A 72 -9.34 7.79 -8.24
N GLY A 73 -9.69 7.55 -9.51
CA GLY A 73 -8.76 7.04 -10.53
C GLY A 73 -8.43 5.55 -10.42
N VAL A 74 -9.29 4.77 -9.74
CA VAL A 74 -9.11 3.33 -9.55
C VAL A 74 -9.94 2.55 -10.56
N ASP A 75 -9.35 1.51 -11.14
CA ASP A 75 -10.05 0.53 -11.97
C ASP A 75 -11.01 -0.32 -11.12
N ALA A 76 -12.28 -0.39 -11.53
CA ALA A 76 -13.31 -1.13 -10.83
C ALA A 76 -12.99 -2.63 -10.77
N ASP A 77 -12.47 -3.20 -11.85
CA ASP A 77 -12.18 -4.64 -11.92
C ASP A 77 -11.03 -5.02 -10.96
N ARG A 78 -9.99 -4.18 -10.91
CA ARG A 78 -8.87 -4.33 -9.96
C ARG A 78 -9.36 -4.22 -8.51
N ARG A 79 -10.15 -3.20 -8.20
CA ARG A 79 -10.70 -3.01 -6.85
C ARG A 79 -11.49 -4.24 -6.40
N ASP A 80 -12.37 -4.73 -7.26
CA ASP A 80 -13.27 -5.82 -6.91
C ASP A 80 -12.48 -7.15 -6.75
N LYS A 81 -11.46 -7.40 -7.60
CA LYS A 81 -10.49 -8.50 -7.42
C LYS A 81 -9.77 -8.42 -6.07
N LEU A 82 -9.32 -7.23 -5.67
CA LEU A 82 -8.61 -7.02 -4.40
C LEU A 82 -9.51 -7.20 -3.18
N ILE A 83 -10.77 -6.77 -3.26
CA ILE A 83 -11.77 -6.97 -2.20
C ILE A 83 -12.01 -8.46 -1.97
N GLU A 84 -12.18 -9.23 -3.05
CA GLU A 84 -12.39 -10.67 -2.99
C GLU A 84 -11.15 -11.40 -2.45
N LEU A 85 -9.97 -11.09 -2.99
CA LEU A 85 -8.72 -11.74 -2.60
C LEU A 85 -8.37 -11.54 -1.12
N LEU A 86 -8.60 -10.34 -0.61
CA LEU A 86 -8.31 -10.01 0.80
C LEU A 86 -9.46 -10.36 1.74
N ASP A 87 -10.57 -10.90 1.20
CA ASP A 87 -11.78 -11.25 1.96
C ASP A 87 -12.21 -10.07 2.85
N ILE A 88 -12.46 -8.92 2.20
CA ILE A 88 -12.85 -7.66 2.85
C ILE A 88 -14.37 -7.51 2.83
N ASP A 89 -14.99 -7.44 4.01
CA ASP A 89 -16.39 -7.02 4.11
C ASP A 89 -16.49 -5.49 4.07
N LEU A 90 -17.14 -4.97 3.05
CA LEU A 90 -17.36 -3.53 2.84
C LEU A 90 -18.12 -2.86 4.00
N ARG A 91 -18.84 -3.61 4.83
CA ARG A 91 -19.57 -3.11 6.00
C ARG A 91 -18.68 -2.93 7.24
N TRP A 92 -17.44 -3.39 7.17
CA TRP A 92 -16.48 -3.23 8.27
C TRP A 92 -16.32 -1.77 8.66
N ARG A 93 -16.42 -1.50 9.95
CA ARG A 93 -16.16 -0.18 10.54
C ARG A 93 -14.75 -0.18 11.10
N MET A 94 -13.90 0.74 10.65
CA MET A 94 -12.46 0.74 10.98
C MET A 94 -12.16 0.82 12.49
N HIS A 95 -13.10 1.34 13.27
CA HIS A 95 -13.01 1.42 14.73
C HIS A 95 -13.47 0.14 15.46
N LYS A 96 -14.13 -0.81 14.78
CA LYS A 96 -14.65 -2.07 15.38
C LYS A 96 -13.98 -3.35 14.85
N VAL A 97 -13.21 -3.26 13.77
CA VAL A 97 -12.50 -4.41 13.17
C VAL A 97 -11.32 -4.87 14.01
N SER A 98 -10.95 -6.15 13.87
CA SER A 98 -9.69 -6.66 14.41
C SER A 98 -8.49 -6.05 13.68
N ASP A 99 -7.30 -6.11 14.28
CA ASP A 99 -6.09 -5.57 13.65
C ASP A 99 -5.73 -6.30 12.34
N GLY A 100 -6.05 -7.60 12.23
CA GLY A 100 -5.89 -8.36 10.99
C GLY A 100 -6.85 -7.90 9.88
N GLN A 101 -8.13 -7.68 10.21
CA GLN A 101 -9.13 -7.12 9.28
C GLN A 101 -8.76 -5.70 8.84
N ARG A 102 -8.30 -4.87 9.80
CA ARG A 102 -7.78 -3.53 9.54
C ARG A 102 -6.60 -3.60 8.57
N ARG A 103 -5.67 -4.53 8.79
CA ARG A 103 -4.50 -4.69 7.94
C ARG A 103 -4.87 -5.11 6.52
N ARG A 104 -5.86 -5.98 6.34
CA ARG A 104 -6.38 -6.33 5.00
C ARG A 104 -6.88 -5.10 4.24
N VAL A 105 -7.71 -4.26 4.86
CA VAL A 105 -8.20 -3.01 4.24
C VAL A 105 -7.04 -2.07 3.90
N GLN A 106 -6.07 -1.93 4.81
CA GLN A 106 -4.88 -1.10 4.58
C GLN A 106 -4.06 -1.59 3.38
N ILE A 107 -3.80 -2.90 3.30
CA ILE A 107 -3.08 -3.51 2.18
C ILE A 107 -3.83 -3.24 0.88
N CYS A 108 -5.15 -3.48 0.85
CA CYS A 108 -6.00 -3.21 -0.29
C CYS A 108 -5.84 -1.77 -0.79
N MET A 109 -5.90 -0.79 0.11
CA MET A 109 -5.72 0.63 -0.24
C MET A 109 -4.32 0.94 -0.76
N GLY A 110 -3.30 0.25 -0.25
CA GLY A 110 -1.91 0.43 -0.66
C GLY A 110 -1.59 -0.10 -2.07
N ILE A 111 -2.37 -1.06 -2.56
CA ILE A 111 -2.18 -1.71 -3.88
C ILE A 111 -3.32 -1.43 -4.86
N LEU A 112 -4.23 -0.53 -4.46
CA LEU A 112 -5.43 -0.17 -5.20
C LEU A 112 -5.09 0.50 -6.53
N HIS A 113 -4.07 1.37 -6.51
CA HIS A 113 -3.48 1.93 -7.71
C HIS A 113 -2.43 0.97 -8.30
N PRO A 114 -2.30 0.93 -9.64
CA PRO A 114 -1.22 0.20 -10.28
C PRO A 114 0.13 0.81 -9.88
N PHE A 115 1.10 -0.04 -9.56
CA PHE A 115 2.45 0.35 -9.19
C PHE A 115 3.44 -0.27 -10.16
N LYS A 116 4.60 0.39 -10.36
CA LYS A 116 5.74 -0.19 -11.09
C LYS A 116 6.72 -0.86 -10.15
N VAL A 117 6.85 -0.31 -8.93
CA VAL A 117 7.70 -0.86 -7.88
C VAL A 117 6.94 -0.83 -6.57
N LEU A 118 6.76 -2.01 -5.96
CA LEU A 118 6.15 -2.16 -4.65
C LEU A 118 7.20 -2.61 -3.64
N LEU A 119 7.42 -1.81 -2.60
CA LEU A 119 8.31 -2.12 -1.50
C LEU A 119 7.50 -2.59 -0.29
N LEU A 120 7.67 -3.85 0.09
CA LEU A 120 6.96 -4.49 1.20
C LEU A 120 7.89 -4.68 2.41
N ASP A 121 7.53 -4.12 3.56
CA ASP A 121 8.25 -4.30 4.82
C ASP A 121 7.31 -4.86 5.91
N GLU A 122 7.49 -6.16 6.22
CA GLU A 122 6.76 -6.88 7.29
C GLU A 122 5.22 -6.87 7.13
N VAL A 123 4.74 -6.65 5.92
CA VAL A 123 3.31 -6.49 5.61
C VAL A 123 2.51 -7.78 5.89
N THR A 124 3.15 -8.94 5.73
CA THR A 124 2.55 -10.27 5.89
C THR A 124 2.60 -10.82 7.32
N VAL A 125 3.13 -10.08 8.30
CA VAL A 125 3.35 -10.61 9.66
C VAL A 125 2.05 -10.81 10.44
N ASP A 126 1.04 -9.97 10.22
CA ASP A 126 -0.25 -10.05 10.94
C ASP A 126 -1.37 -10.57 10.03
N LEU A 127 -1.02 -11.21 8.92
CA LEU A 127 -1.93 -11.89 8.02
C LEU A 127 -1.99 -13.39 8.37
N ASP A 128 -3.19 -13.95 8.28
CA ASP A 128 -3.37 -15.40 8.37
C ASP A 128 -2.62 -16.14 7.24
N VAL A 129 -2.30 -17.41 7.45
CA VAL A 129 -1.53 -18.24 6.50
C VAL A 129 -2.20 -18.27 5.13
N VAL A 130 -3.53 -18.41 5.08
CA VAL A 130 -4.28 -18.46 3.81
C VAL A 130 -4.20 -17.13 3.08
N ALA A 131 -4.62 -16.05 3.74
CA ALA A 131 -4.60 -14.70 3.15
C ALA A 131 -3.19 -14.25 2.74
N ARG A 132 -2.14 -14.71 3.43
CA ARG A 132 -0.75 -14.44 3.05
C ARG A 132 -0.37 -15.14 1.74
N LEU A 133 -0.79 -16.38 1.54
CA LEU A 133 -0.50 -17.12 0.31
C LEU A 133 -1.22 -16.46 -0.89
N ASP A 134 -2.51 -16.17 -0.73
CA ASP A 134 -3.31 -15.51 -1.78
C ASP A 134 -2.70 -14.15 -2.18
N LEU A 135 -2.24 -13.36 -1.21
CA LEU A 135 -1.55 -12.10 -1.46
C LEU A 135 -0.21 -12.28 -2.19
N LEU A 136 0.58 -13.28 -1.82
CA LEU A 136 1.87 -13.55 -2.46
C LEU A 136 1.70 -14.07 -3.89
N ASP A 137 0.68 -14.88 -4.13
CA ASP A 137 0.35 -15.36 -5.48
C ASP A 137 -0.15 -14.21 -6.36
N PHE A 138 -0.98 -13.29 -5.81
CA PHE A 138 -1.33 -12.06 -6.50
C PHE A 138 -0.12 -11.21 -6.87
N PHE A 139 0.83 -11.03 -5.94
CA PHE A 139 2.06 -10.31 -6.27
C PHE A 139 2.91 -11.02 -7.32
N ARG A 140 2.87 -12.35 -7.37
CA ARG A 140 3.55 -13.10 -8.43
C ARG A 140 2.91 -12.82 -9.79
N GLU A 141 1.58 -12.89 -9.88
CA GLU A 141 0.84 -12.56 -11.11
C GLU A 141 1.14 -11.13 -11.60
N GLU A 142 1.13 -10.15 -10.69
CA GLU A 142 1.41 -8.75 -11.03
C GLU A 142 2.87 -8.51 -11.45
N CYS A 143 3.82 -9.34 -11.01
CA CYS A 143 5.23 -9.23 -11.45
C CYS A 143 5.48 -9.90 -12.80
N GLU A 144 4.63 -10.85 -13.21
CA GLU A 144 4.77 -11.60 -14.46
C GLU A 144 4.10 -10.90 -15.66
N GLN A 145 3.22 -9.93 -15.42
CA GLN A 145 2.60 -9.05 -16.42
C GLN A 145 3.50 -7.88 -16.80
#